data_AF-A0A7Z9HDP6-F1
#
_entry.id   AF-A0A7Z9HDP6-F1
#
_cell.length_a   1.000
_cell.length_b   1.000
_cell.length_c   1.000
_cell.angle_alpha   90.00
_cell.angle_beta   90.00
_cell.angle_gamma   90.00
#
_symmetry.space_group_name_H-M   'P 1'
#
loop_
_entity.id
_entity.type
_entity.pdbx_description
1 polymer ?
#
loop_
_entity_poly.entity_id
_entity_poly.type
_entity_poly.pdbx_seq_one_letter_code
_entity_poly.pdbx_strand_id
1 'polypeptide(L)'
;LADGIVGLGYSPKSSIVATQKAFDYLFKNGGVYHDVGSAALMLAYVAAGRYIGVYEFQINSWDCLAGIAMVRETGGWTNDFLANDGLLTGNPVLVAAPGVKDAMQKLFAAAGH
;
A
#
# COMPACT_ATOMS: atom_id res chain seq x y z
N LEU A 1 6.15 -11.94 1.44
CA LEU A 1 5.88 -11.18 0.20
C LEU A 1 5.77 -12.08 -1.02
N ALA A 2 6.40 -13.27 -1.03
CA ALA A 2 6.36 -14.20 -2.16
C ALA A 2 4.99 -14.90 -2.38
N ASP A 3 4.13 -14.97 -1.36
CA ASP A 3 2.89 -15.75 -1.41
C ASP A 3 1.68 -14.99 -1.98
N GLY A 4 1.90 -13.88 -2.69
CA GLY A 4 0.82 -13.12 -3.31
C GLY A 4 1.25 -11.86 -4.06
N ILE A 5 0.27 -11.08 -4.46
CA ILE A 5 0.45 -9.86 -5.26
C ILE A 5 0.44 -8.63 -4.36
N VAL A 6 1.43 -7.76 -4.55
CA VAL A 6 1.50 -6.43 -3.91
C VAL A 6 1.18 -5.35 -4.94
N GLY A 7 0.23 -4.49 -4.62
CA GLY A 7 -0.04 -3.28 -5.40
C GLY A 7 0.97 -2.18 -5.09
N LEU A 8 1.57 -1.58 -6.12
CA LEU A 8 2.47 -0.43 -5.97
C LEU A 8 2.13 0.67 -6.99
N GLY A 9 1.48 1.74 -6.55
CA GLY A 9 1.19 2.88 -7.43
C GLY A 9 2.39 3.81 -7.58
N TYR A 10 2.51 4.42 -8.76
CA TYR A 10 3.42 5.54 -9.00
C TYR A 10 2.68 6.71 -9.65
N SER A 11 2.97 7.91 -9.14
CA SER A 11 2.59 9.17 -9.77
C SER A 11 3.85 10.00 -10.01
N PRO A 12 3.96 10.72 -11.14
CA PRO A 12 5.08 11.65 -11.39
C PRO A 12 5.26 12.74 -10.32
N LYS A 13 4.24 12.96 -9.48
CA LYS A 13 4.28 13.92 -8.36
C LYS A 13 4.86 13.32 -7.08
N SER A 14 5.10 12.00 -7.05
CA SER A 14 5.58 11.26 -5.90
C SER A 14 7.10 11.09 -5.91
N SER A 15 7.69 10.76 -4.76
CA SER A 15 9.13 10.50 -4.65
C SER A 15 9.53 9.25 -5.43
N ILE A 16 10.21 9.44 -6.56
CA ILE A 16 10.77 8.34 -7.36
C ILE A 16 11.73 7.46 -6.55
N VAL A 17 12.49 8.06 -5.63
CA VAL A 17 13.45 7.34 -4.78
C VAL A 17 12.73 6.40 -3.82
N ALA A 18 11.65 6.85 -3.18
CA ALA A 18 10.87 6.01 -2.27
C ALA A 18 10.20 4.86 -3.03
N THR A 19 9.63 5.15 -4.21
CA THR A 19 9.05 4.12 -5.08
C THR A 19 10.09 3.10 -5.53
N GLN A 20 11.28 3.53 -5.97
CA GLN A 20 12.37 2.63 -6.35
C GLN A 20 12.80 1.72 -5.19
N LYS A 21 12.92 2.27 -3.97
CA LYS A 21 13.26 1.48 -2.78
C LYS A 21 12.18 0.45 -2.44
N ALA A 22 10.90 0.80 -2.59
CA ALA A 22 9.80 -0.14 -2.40
C ALA A 22 9.85 -1.30 -3.41
N PHE A 23 10.08 -0.99 -4.69
CA PHE A 23 10.25 -2.01 -5.75
C PHE A 23 11.47 -2.89 -5.50
N ASP A 24 12.62 -2.29 -5.21
CA ASP A 24 13.86 -3.03 -4.91
C ASP A 24 13.67 -3.99 -3.72
N TYR A 25 13.05 -3.52 -2.64
CA TYR A 25 12.73 -4.36 -1.49
C TYR A 25 11.76 -5.49 -1.85
N LEU A 26 10.68 -5.19 -2.58
CA LEU A 26 9.70 -6.19 -3.00
C LEU A 26 10.36 -7.30 -3.82
N PHE A 27 11.14 -6.95 -4.84
CA PHE A 27 11.78 -7.91 -5.73
C PHE A 27 12.86 -8.74 -5.05
N LYS A 28 13.67 -8.13 -4.17
CA LYS A 28 14.66 -8.87 -3.35
C LYS A 28 14.03 -9.90 -2.42
N ASN A 29 12.76 -9.72 -2.08
CA ASN A 29 11.99 -10.63 -1.23
C ASN A 29 11.02 -11.53 -2.02
N GLY A 30 11.23 -11.68 -3.33
CA GLY A 30 10.47 -12.59 -4.21
C GLY A 30 9.01 -12.18 -4.44
N GLY A 31 8.65 -10.93 -4.15
CA GLY A 31 7.28 -10.46 -4.30
C GLY A 31 6.89 -10.20 -5.76
N VAL A 32 5.61 -10.40 -6.05
CA VAL A 32 5.01 -10.08 -7.34
C VAL A 32 4.29 -8.74 -7.26
N TYR A 33 4.46 -7.93 -8.29
CA TYR A 33 3.86 -6.62 -8.41
C TYR A 33 2.71 -6.61 -9.43
N HIS A 34 1.67 -5.82 -9.15
CA HIS A 34 0.64 -5.46 -10.12
C HIS A 34 0.16 -4.02 -9.85
N ASP A 35 0.00 -3.21 -10.89
CA ASP A 35 -0.70 -1.93 -10.83
C ASP A 35 -1.77 -1.90 -11.91
N VAL A 36 -2.99 -1.56 -11.48
CA VAL A 36 -4.19 -1.49 -12.33
C VAL A 36 -4.57 -0.03 -12.65
N GLY A 37 -3.74 0.94 -12.26
CA GLY A 37 -3.98 2.36 -12.47
C GLY A 37 -5.06 2.96 -11.58
N SER A 38 -5.49 2.23 -10.53
CA SER A 38 -6.51 2.68 -9.59
C SER A 38 -6.21 2.17 -8.19
N ALA A 39 -5.76 3.07 -7.31
CA ALA A 39 -5.51 2.75 -5.92
C ALA A 39 -6.76 2.20 -5.21
N ALA A 40 -7.91 2.87 -5.37
CA ALA A 40 -9.17 2.41 -4.80
C ALA A 40 -9.48 0.94 -5.15
N LEU A 41 -9.24 0.55 -6.41
CA LEU A 41 -9.44 -0.83 -6.86
C LEU A 41 -8.40 -1.79 -6.25
N MET A 42 -7.14 -1.39 -6.17
CA MET A 42 -6.09 -2.19 -5.53
C MET A 42 -6.39 -2.42 -4.04
N LEU A 43 -6.86 -1.41 -3.31
CA LEU A 43 -7.27 -1.56 -1.91
C LEU A 43 -8.49 -2.49 -1.77
N ALA A 44 -9.47 -2.39 -2.68
CA ALA A 44 -10.59 -3.32 -2.72
C ALA A 44 -10.15 -4.76 -3.02
N TYR A 45 -9.09 -4.95 -3.82
CA TYR A 45 -8.50 -6.27 -4.06
C TYR A 45 -7.79 -6.84 -2.84
N VAL A 46 -7.23 -6.01 -1.95
CA VAL A 46 -6.74 -6.47 -0.64
C VAL A 46 -7.90 -6.93 0.23
N ALA A 47 -8.96 -6.12 0.33
CA ALA A 47 -10.15 -6.49 1.10
C ALA A 47 -10.80 -7.79 0.58
N ALA A 48 -10.79 -8.01 -0.73
CA ALA A 48 -11.30 -9.22 -1.37
C ALA A 48 -10.33 -10.42 -1.34
N GLY A 49 -9.16 -10.30 -0.70
CA GLY A 49 -8.15 -11.37 -0.59
C GLY A 49 -7.43 -11.71 -1.91
N ARG A 50 -7.51 -10.85 -2.92
CA ARG A 50 -6.79 -11.03 -4.20
C ARG A 50 -5.36 -10.53 -4.11
N TYR A 51 -5.13 -9.44 -3.38
CA TYR A 51 -3.81 -8.87 -3.11
C TYR A 51 -3.46 -9.05 -1.64
N ILE A 52 -2.18 -9.20 -1.34
CA ILE A 52 -1.68 -9.34 0.04
C ILE A 52 -1.36 -7.98 0.67
N GLY A 53 -1.21 -6.93 -0.13
CA GLY A 53 -1.02 -5.58 0.36
C GLY A 53 -0.91 -4.56 -0.76
N VAL A 54 -0.98 -3.28 -0.39
CA VAL A 54 -0.77 -2.14 -1.30
C VAL A 54 0.09 -1.10 -0.58
N TYR A 55 1.01 -0.49 -1.34
CA TYR A 55 1.74 0.70 -0.91
C TYR A 55 1.69 1.78 -2.00
N GLU A 56 1.37 3.01 -1.62
CA GLU A 56 1.63 4.20 -2.44
C GLU A 56 2.26 5.30 -1.61
N PHE A 57 3.22 6.02 -2.19
CA PHE A 57 3.98 7.05 -1.48
C PHE A 57 3.15 8.29 -1.13
N GLN A 58 2.28 8.74 -2.03
CA GLN A 58 1.45 9.92 -1.82
C GLN A 58 0.13 9.73 -2.55
N ILE A 59 -0.96 9.64 -1.79
CA ILE A 59 -2.31 9.47 -2.32
C ILE A 59 -3.29 10.37 -1.56
N ASN A 60 -4.28 10.89 -2.28
CA ASN A 60 -5.31 11.71 -1.65
C ASN A 60 -6.28 10.84 -0.83
N SER A 61 -6.86 11.44 0.20
CA SER A 61 -7.80 10.75 1.09
C SER A 61 -9.01 10.15 0.34
N TRP A 62 -9.55 10.84 -0.66
CA TRP A 62 -10.67 10.33 -1.45
C TRP A 62 -10.34 9.10 -2.31
N ASP A 63 -9.07 8.88 -2.64
CA ASP A 63 -8.64 7.73 -3.44
C ASP A 63 -8.45 6.45 -2.59
N CYS A 64 -8.29 6.57 -1.26
CA CYS A 64 -7.93 5.44 -0.40
C CYS A 64 -8.84 5.20 0.81
N LEU A 65 -9.55 6.20 1.34
CA LEU A 65 -10.28 6.06 2.62
C LEU A 65 -11.37 4.98 2.59
N ALA A 66 -12.11 4.86 1.48
CA ALA A 66 -13.10 3.80 1.32
C ALA A 66 -12.44 2.40 1.34
N GLY A 67 -11.31 2.25 0.64
CA GLY A 67 -10.55 1.00 0.63
C GLY A 67 -9.93 0.66 1.98
N ILE A 68 -9.43 1.66 2.72
CA ILE A 68 -8.92 1.50 4.08
C ILE A 68 -10.02 0.97 5.00
N ALA A 69 -11.24 1.53 4.92
CA ALA A 69 -12.38 1.05 5.69
C ALA A 69 -12.68 -0.42 5.36
N MET A 70 -12.76 -0.77 4.06
CA MET A 70 -12.99 -2.15 3.62
C MET A 70 -11.93 -3.13 4.15
N VAL A 71 -10.64 -2.80 4.06
CA VAL A 71 -9.55 -3.66 4.54
C VAL A 71 -9.63 -3.88 6.06
N ARG A 72 -10.00 -2.85 6.83
CA ARG A 72 -10.16 -2.99 8.29
C ARG A 72 -11.30 -3.93 8.65
N GLU A 73 -12.43 -3.84 7.94
CA GLU A 73 -13.59 -4.71 8.17
C GLU A 73 -13.31 -6.20 7.88
N THR A 74 -12.32 -6.51 7.03
CA THR A 74 -11.93 -7.90 6.74
C THR A 74 -10.81 -8.43 7.64
N GLY A 75 -10.46 -7.69 8.70
CA GLY A 75 -9.39 -8.05 9.64
C GLY A 75 -7.98 -7.75 9.12
N GLY A 76 -7.87 -7.02 8.01
CA GLY A 76 -6.61 -6.49 7.51
C GLY A 76 -6.06 -5.37 8.38
N TRP A 77 -4.81 -5.00 8.11
CA TRP A 77 -4.11 -3.92 8.82
C TRP A 77 -3.84 -2.76 7.87
N THR A 78 -3.89 -1.53 8.40
CA THR A 78 -3.54 -0.31 7.66
C THR A 78 -2.60 0.55 8.50
N ASN A 79 -1.75 1.36 7.85
CA ASN A 79 -1.04 2.42 8.54
C ASN A 79 -2.01 3.49 9.09
N ASP A 80 -1.48 4.38 9.93
CA ASP A 80 -2.20 5.58 10.37
C ASP A 80 -2.21 6.63 9.24
N PHE A 81 -3.02 6.36 8.22
CA PHE A 81 -3.13 7.24 7.05
C PHE A 81 -3.57 8.67 7.42
N LEU A 82 -4.31 8.86 8.51
CA LEU A 82 -4.85 10.17 8.91
C LEU A 82 -3.86 11.01 9.74
N ALA A 83 -2.69 10.47 10.10
CA ALA A 83 -1.64 11.24 10.74
C ALA A 83 -1.24 12.48 9.91
N ASN A 84 -0.62 13.49 10.53
CA ASN A 84 -0.04 14.64 9.82
C ASN A 84 -0.98 15.34 8.82
N ASP A 85 -2.27 15.46 9.14
CA ASP A 85 -3.30 16.08 8.28
C ASP A 85 -3.58 15.32 6.95
N GLY A 86 -3.37 14.00 6.95
CA GLY A 86 -3.56 13.15 5.77
C GLY A 86 -4.96 13.20 5.14
N LEU A 87 -5.97 13.69 5.87
CA LEU A 87 -7.30 13.95 5.32
C LEU A 87 -7.26 15.03 4.21
N LEU A 88 -6.51 16.10 4.42
CA LEU A 88 -6.47 17.27 3.54
C LEU A 88 -5.27 17.26 2.59
N THR A 89 -4.11 16.78 3.04
CA THR A 89 -2.87 16.80 2.26
C THR A 89 -2.59 15.48 1.53
N GLY A 90 -3.35 14.44 1.84
CA GLY A 90 -2.98 13.07 1.48
C GLY A 90 -1.75 12.59 2.27
N ASN A 91 -1.43 11.31 2.11
CA ASN A 91 -0.34 10.66 2.82
C ASN A 91 0.13 9.41 2.08
N PRO A 92 1.24 8.78 2.52
CA PRO A 92 1.55 7.41 2.15
C PRO A 92 0.45 6.47 2.66
N VAL A 93 -0.01 5.56 1.81
CA VAL A 93 -0.92 4.50 2.21
C VAL A 93 -0.18 3.17 2.24
N LEU A 94 -0.37 2.40 3.32
CA LEU A 94 0.07 1.02 3.44
C LEU A 94 -1.08 0.20 3.99
N VAL A 95 -1.48 -0.82 3.24
CA VAL A 95 -2.47 -1.80 3.69
C VAL A 95 -1.92 -3.22 3.53
N ALA A 96 -2.33 -4.11 4.42
CA ALA A 96 -1.93 -5.50 4.45
C ALA A 96 -3.14 -6.40 4.73
N ALA A 97 -3.25 -7.50 3.99
CA ALA A 97 -4.19 -8.55 4.31
C ALA A 97 -3.85 -9.20 5.68
N PRO A 98 -4.78 -9.97 6.28
CA PRO A 98 -4.48 -10.71 7.52
C PRO A 98 -3.20 -11.56 7.41
N GLY A 99 -2.35 -11.52 8.43
CA GLY A 99 -1.12 -12.33 8.51
C GLY A 99 0.10 -11.80 7.74
N VAL A 100 -0.01 -10.72 6.96
CA VAL A 100 1.11 -10.17 6.15
C VAL A 100 1.57 -8.78 6.58
N LYS A 101 1.02 -8.24 7.69
CA LYS A 101 1.38 -6.94 8.27
C LYS A 101 2.89 -6.72 8.38
N ASP A 102 3.61 -7.61 9.07
CA ASP A 102 5.02 -7.40 9.38
C ASP A 102 5.88 -7.33 8.11
N ALA A 103 5.53 -8.12 7.10
CA ALA A 103 6.21 -8.11 5.81
C ALA A 103 5.97 -6.78 5.06
N MET A 104 4.74 -6.26 5.08
CA MET A 104 4.39 -4.98 4.47
C MET A 104 5.03 -3.80 5.22
N GLN A 105 5.11 -3.85 6.56
CA GLN A 105 5.79 -2.80 7.34
C GLN A 105 7.28 -2.73 7.04
N LYS A 106 7.96 -3.86 6.80
CA LYS A 106 9.36 -3.84 6.37
C LYS A 106 9.55 -3.21 4.98
N LEU A 107 8.60 -3.44 4.06
CA LEU A 107 8.58 -2.76 2.76
C LEU A 107 8.41 -1.24 2.93
N PHE A 108 7.51 -0.83 3.82
CA PHE A 108 7.27 0.59 4.13
C PHE A 108 8.50 1.27 4.73
N ALA A 109 9.17 0.61 5.68
CA ALA A 109 10.43 1.06 6.24
C ALA A 109 11.54 1.17 5.19
N ALA A 110 11.65 0.18 4.30
CA ALA A 110 12.62 0.23 3.20
C ALA A 110 12.34 1.40 2.25
N ALA A 111 11.06 1.75 2.03
CA ALA A 111 10.65 2.90 1.23
C ALA A 111 10.92 4.26 1.90
N GLY A 112 11.25 4.27 3.19
CA GLY A 112 11.67 5.46 3.94
C GLY A 112 10.65 6.03 4.92
N HIS A 113 9.69 5.22 5.38
CA HIS A 113 8.66 5.60 6.35
C HIS A 113 8.80 4.90 7.70
#